data_AF-F9XHK2-F1
#
_entry.id   AF-F9XHK2-F1
#
_cell.length_a   1.000
_cell.length_b   1.000
_cell.length_c   1.000
_cell.angle_alpha   90.00
_cell.angle_beta   90.00
_cell.angle_gamma   90.00
#
_symmetry.space_group_name_H-M   'P 1'
#
loop_
_entity.id
_entity.type
_entity.pdbx_description
1 polymer ?
#
loop_
_entity_poly.entity_id
_entity_poly.type
_entity_poly.pdbx_seq_one_letter_code
_entity_poly.pdbx_strand_id
1 'polypeptide(L)'
;MKIVLTGSTGFIGSEILKQCIAHTFISHIYVLTRRPLDNRFSHKKVTQLLHEEFETYSPELLDRLREEGVEACIWSLGGSVQQFKDLDEARRVGVNYPVAAAEAFAGHLATALEPHTGFPEKSPAAGEKRFPFRFVFISGWGAEVDQFRRLWMYADSRKIK
;
A
#
# COMPACT_ATOMS: atom_id res chain seq x y z
N MET A 1 11.89 -0.11 10.66
CA MET A 1 11.21 0.36 9.44
C MET A 1 9.76 0.67 9.77
N LYS A 2 9.28 1.84 9.34
CA LYS A 2 7.86 2.21 9.44
C LYS A 2 7.20 2.11 8.07
N ILE A 3 6.02 1.49 8.01
CA ILE A 3 5.32 1.22 6.75
C ILE A 3 3.87 1.69 6.78
N VAL A 4 3.33 1.99 5.61
CA VAL A 4 1.89 2.04 5.36
C VAL A 4 1.42 0.67 4.86
N LEU A 5 0.28 0.21 5.36
CA LEU A 5 -0.40 -0.96 4.83
C LEU A 5 -1.85 -0.59 4.51
N THR A 6 -2.29 -0.90 3.29
CA THR A 6 -3.70 -0.76 2.88
C THR A 6 -4.36 -2.13 2.79
N GLY A 7 -5.70 -2.20 2.80
CA GLY A 7 -6.41 -3.45 2.55
C GLY A 7 -6.34 -4.51 3.67
N SER A 8 -5.97 -4.13 4.89
CA SER A 8 -5.80 -5.07 6.03
C SER A 8 -7.08 -5.74 6.52
N THR A 9 -8.26 -5.31 6.07
CA THR A 9 -9.55 -5.97 6.35
C THR A 9 -9.86 -7.11 5.38
N GLY A 10 -9.09 -7.25 4.29
CA GLY A 10 -9.21 -8.35 3.33
C GLY A 10 -8.43 -9.59 3.75
N PHE A 11 -8.64 -10.70 3.03
CA PHE A 11 -7.99 -11.98 3.31
C PHE A 11 -6.46 -11.87 3.33
N ILE A 12 -5.86 -11.42 2.22
CA ILE A 12 -4.41 -11.29 2.08
C ILE A 12 -3.85 -10.22 3.03
N GLY A 13 -4.46 -9.02 3.04
CA GLY A 13 -3.98 -7.90 3.84
C GLY A 13 -3.98 -8.17 5.35
N SER A 14 -4.94 -8.97 5.84
CA SER A 14 -5.01 -9.35 7.25
C SER A 14 -3.86 -10.26 7.69
N GLU A 15 -3.42 -11.18 6.81
CA GLU A 15 -2.25 -12.02 7.07
C GLU A 15 -0.96 -11.19 6.94
N ILE A 16 -0.85 -10.29 5.95
CA ILE A 16 0.28 -9.35 5.85
C ILE A 16 0.42 -8.56 7.15
N LEU A 17 -0.68 -7.98 7.67
CA LEU A 17 -0.66 -7.23 8.93
C LEU A 17 -0.13 -8.08 10.09
N LYS A 18 -0.62 -9.31 10.23
CA LYS A 18 -0.17 -10.26 11.25
C LYS A 18 1.33 -10.55 11.14
N GLN A 19 1.83 -10.79 9.91
CA GLN A 19 3.25 -11.01 9.67
C GLN A 19 4.09 -9.76 9.98
N CYS A 20 3.61 -8.57 9.58
CA CYS A 20 4.27 -7.31 9.89
C CYS A 20 4.39 -7.05 11.40
N ILE A 21 3.36 -7.42 12.19
CA ILE A 21 3.40 -7.32 13.64
C ILE A 21 4.50 -8.21 14.23
N ALA A 22 4.59 -9.46 13.78
CA ALA A 22 5.57 -10.44 14.22
C ALA A 22 7.02 -10.10 13.77
N HIS A 23 7.16 -9.36 12.68
CA HIS A 23 8.46 -9.07 12.09
C HIS A 23 9.27 -8.06 12.91
N THR A 24 10.51 -8.39 13.26
CA THR A 24 11.37 -7.57 14.13
C THR A 24 11.87 -6.28 13.46
N PHE A 25 12.15 -6.31 12.16
CA PHE A 25 12.60 -5.11 11.43
C PHE A 25 11.48 -4.09 11.16
N ILE A 26 10.21 -4.49 11.31
CA ILE A 26 9.06 -3.57 11.19
C ILE A 26 8.78 -3.03 12.59
N SER A 27 9.06 -1.75 12.76
CA SER A 27 8.91 -1.03 14.02
C SER A 27 7.51 -0.46 14.19
N HIS A 28 6.87 -0.01 13.10
CA HIS A 28 5.51 0.53 13.14
C HIS A 28 4.78 0.34 11.81
N ILE A 29 3.46 0.26 11.89
CA ILE A 29 2.55 -0.03 10.78
C ILE A 29 1.39 0.97 10.86
N TYR A 30 1.31 1.87 9.88
CA TYR A 30 0.19 2.77 9.68
C TYR A 30 -0.80 2.11 8.74
N VAL A 31 -1.94 1.68 9.28
CA VAL A 31 -2.96 0.97 8.50
C VAL A 31 -3.97 1.98 7.98
N LEU A 32 -3.95 2.24 6.67
CA LEU A 32 -4.99 3.03 6.01
C LEU A 32 -6.17 2.13 5.68
N THR A 33 -7.32 2.43 6.29
CA THR A 33 -8.52 1.61 6.16
C THR A 33 -9.79 2.45 6.16
N ARG A 34 -10.80 2.03 5.42
CA ARG A 34 -12.12 2.68 5.40
C ARG A 34 -12.97 2.34 6.61
N ARG A 35 -12.67 1.21 7.27
CA ARG A 35 -13.42 0.68 8.41
C ARG A 35 -12.47 0.33 9.54
N PRO A 36 -12.89 0.44 10.82
CA PRO A 36 -12.09 0.01 11.95
C PRO A 36 -11.56 -1.41 11.77
N LEU A 37 -10.34 -1.66 12.25
CA LEU A 37 -9.78 -3.01 12.26
C LEU A 37 -10.44 -3.86 13.34
N ASP A 38 -10.37 -5.17 13.16
CA ASP A 38 -10.74 -6.13 14.19
C ASP A 38 -9.86 -5.96 15.44
N ASN A 39 -10.45 -6.07 16.63
CA ASN A 39 -9.77 -5.93 17.92
C ASN A 39 -8.55 -6.84 18.07
N ARG A 40 -8.51 -7.98 17.37
CA ARG A 40 -7.34 -8.88 17.34
C ARG A 40 -6.06 -8.22 16.81
N PHE A 41 -6.18 -7.11 16.09
CA PHE A 41 -5.05 -6.32 15.58
C PHE A 41 -4.70 -5.13 16.47
N SER A 42 -5.30 -5.02 17.66
CA SER A 42 -4.89 -4.04 18.68
C SER A 42 -3.47 -4.38 19.16
N HIS A 43 -2.49 -3.60 18.72
CA HIS A 43 -1.10 -3.84 19.00
C HIS A 43 -0.30 -2.54 18.99
N LYS A 44 0.73 -2.44 19.85
CA LYS A 44 1.55 -1.21 20.00
C LYS A 44 2.24 -0.74 18.71
N LYS A 45 2.50 -1.66 17.77
CA LYS A 45 3.09 -1.36 16.45
C LYS A 45 2.06 -0.87 15.43
N VAL A 46 0.77 -0.92 15.74
CA VAL A 46 -0.30 -0.68 14.77
C VAL A 46 -0.99 0.63 15.12
N THR A 47 -1.05 1.53 14.15
CA THR A 47 -1.89 2.71 14.21
C THR A 47 -2.85 2.66 13.04
N GLN A 48 -4.15 2.53 13.32
CA GLN A 48 -5.16 2.65 12.30
C GLN A 48 -5.42 4.12 11.98
N LEU A 49 -5.51 4.43 10.70
CA LEU A 49 -5.86 5.74 10.16
C LEU A 49 -7.09 5.54 9.29
N LEU A 50 -8.22 6.10 9.72
CA LEU A 50 -9.45 6.04 8.94
C LEU A 50 -9.32 6.96 7.74
N HIS A 51 -9.45 6.37 6.56
CA HIS A 51 -9.30 7.05 5.28
C HIS A 51 -10.30 6.43 4.31
N GLU A 52 -11.33 7.19 3.96
CA GLU A 52 -12.46 6.68 3.18
C GLU A 52 -12.23 6.79 1.67
N GLU A 53 -11.64 7.90 1.22
CA GLU A 53 -11.44 8.23 -0.18
C GLU A 53 -9.96 8.12 -0.58
N PHE A 54 -9.61 7.06 -1.32
CA PHE A 54 -8.22 6.75 -1.69
C PHE A 54 -7.75 7.43 -2.99
N GLU A 55 -8.59 8.24 -3.64
CA GLU A 55 -8.17 9.12 -4.74
C GLU A 55 -7.54 10.43 -4.28
N THR A 56 -7.71 10.79 -3.00
CA THR A 56 -7.23 12.07 -2.47
C THR A 56 -6.61 11.89 -1.11
N TYR A 57 -5.45 12.50 -0.89
CA TYR A 57 -4.72 12.42 0.37
C TYR A 57 -4.57 13.82 0.93
N SER A 58 -5.08 14.05 2.14
CA SER A 58 -4.99 15.37 2.75
C SER A 58 -3.54 15.70 3.11
N PRO A 59 -3.13 16.98 3.04
CA PRO A 59 -1.79 17.39 3.46
C PRO A 59 -1.45 16.94 4.88
N GLU A 60 -2.41 17.00 5.80
CA GLU A 60 -2.21 16.61 7.20
C GLU A 60 -1.89 15.12 7.35
N LEU A 61 -2.53 14.26 6.55
CA LEU A 61 -2.22 12.84 6.53
C LEU A 61 -0.82 12.60 5.99
N LEU A 62 -0.47 13.25 4.88
CA LEU A 62 0.83 13.08 4.23
C LEU A 62 1.97 13.62 5.10
N ASP A 63 1.80 14.79 5.71
CA ASP A 63 2.74 15.40 6.65
C ASP A 63 2.95 14.50 7.86
N ARG A 64 1.88 13.97 8.45
CA ARG A 64 2.00 13.00 9.55
C ARG A 64 2.83 11.78 9.17
N LEU A 65 2.54 11.16 8.01
CA LEU A 65 3.28 9.98 7.55
C LEU A 65 4.76 10.32 7.25
N ARG A 66 5.02 11.52 6.74
CA ARG A 66 6.36 12.04 6.46
C ARG A 66 7.16 12.29 7.73
N GLU A 67 6.60 13.01 8.69
CA GLU A 67 7.21 13.34 9.98
C GLU A 67 7.54 12.09 10.79
N GLU A 68 6.62 11.11 10.75
CA GLU A 68 6.85 9.80 11.34
C GLU A 68 7.99 9.03 10.65
N GLY A 69 8.36 9.41 9.43
CA GLY A 69 9.43 8.75 8.67
C GLY A 69 8.99 7.40 8.12
N VAL A 70 7.83 7.35 7.48
CA VAL A 70 7.37 6.17 6.74
C VAL A 70 8.25 5.95 5.51
N GLU A 71 8.69 4.71 5.30
CA GLU A 71 9.71 4.37 4.29
C GLU A 71 9.16 3.48 3.17
N ALA A 72 7.99 2.88 3.37
CA ALA A 72 7.38 2.00 2.39
C ALA A 72 5.86 1.94 2.50
N CYS A 73 5.21 1.57 1.41
CA CYS A 73 3.80 1.22 1.35
C CYS A 73 3.65 -0.21 0.82
N ILE A 74 2.85 -1.02 1.52
CA ILE A 74 2.33 -2.28 0.98
C ILE A 74 0.88 -2.03 0.58
N TRP A 75 0.62 -2.10 -0.71
CA TRP A 75 -0.70 -1.90 -1.27
C TRP A 75 -1.39 -3.24 -1.48
N SER A 76 -2.26 -3.62 -0.53
CA SER A 76 -3.06 -4.84 -0.62
C SER A 76 -4.56 -4.56 -0.77
N LEU A 77 -4.90 -3.35 -1.20
CA LEU A 77 -6.28 -2.97 -1.51
C LEU A 77 -6.61 -3.34 -2.95
N GLY A 78 -7.67 -4.10 -3.14
CA GLY A 78 -8.10 -4.61 -4.44
C GLY A 78 -9.10 -5.74 -4.30
N GLY A 79 -9.58 -6.24 -5.43
CA GLY A 79 -10.51 -7.37 -5.50
C GLY A 79 -10.63 -7.91 -6.91
N SER A 80 -11.38 -9.00 -7.07
CA SER A 80 -11.83 -9.47 -8.38
C SER A 80 -13.02 -8.63 -8.84
N VAL A 81 -13.22 -8.44 -10.14
CA VAL A 81 -14.33 -7.63 -10.69
C VAL A 81 -15.70 -8.01 -10.10
N GLN A 82 -15.93 -9.30 -9.84
CA GLN A 82 -17.17 -9.82 -9.26
C GLN A 82 -17.46 -9.34 -7.82
N GLN A 83 -16.47 -8.75 -7.14
CA GLN A 83 -16.61 -8.22 -5.78
C GLN A 83 -17.02 -6.74 -5.77
N PHE A 84 -17.12 -6.10 -6.94
CA PHE A 84 -17.52 -4.71 -7.10
C PHE A 84 -18.91 -4.62 -7.71
N LYS A 85 -19.56 -3.47 -7.53
CA LYS A 85 -20.89 -3.20 -8.08
C LYS A 85 -20.89 -3.23 -9.61
N ASP A 86 -19.84 -2.66 -10.20
CA ASP A 86 -19.68 -2.51 -11.64
C ASP A 86 -18.19 -2.42 -12.02
N LEU A 87 -17.92 -2.37 -13.32
CA LEU A 87 -16.57 -2.30 -13.88
C LEU A 87 -15.87 -0.97 -13.56
N ASP A 88 -16.64 0.11 -13.40
CA ASP A 88 -16.09 1.43 -13.09
C ASP A 88 -15.56 1.45 -11.66
N GLU A 89 -16.30 0.91 -10.70
CA GLU A 89 -15.82 0.73 -9.32
C GLU A 89 -14.61 -0.21 -9.27
N ALA A 90 -14.64 -1.31 -10.02
CA ALA A 90 -13.49 -2.22 -10.11
C ALA A 90 -12.23 -1.51 -10.64
N ARG A 91 -12.39 -0.64 -11.65
CA ARG A 91 -11.30 0.17 -12.20
C ARG A 91 -10.83 1.24 -11.23
N ARG A 92 -11.76 1.92 -10.56
CA ARG A 92 -11.46 2.91 -9.54
C ARG A 92 -10.57 2.32 -8.45
N VAL A 93 -10.96 1.16 -7.93
CA VAL A 93 -10.23 0.45 -6.87
C VAL A 93 -8.93 -0.19 -7.37
N GLY A 94 -8.95 -0.79 -8.56
CA GLY A 94 -7.81 -1.54 -9.10
C GLY A 94 -6.73 -0.67 -9.74
N VAL A 95 -7.06 0.54 -10.20
CA VAL A 95 -6.16 1.42 -10.96
C VAL A 95 -6.07 2.80 -10.33
N ASN A 96 -7.19 3.52 -10.17
CA ASN A 96 -7.13 4.93 -9.74
C ASN A 96 -6.56 5.06 -8.32
N TYR A 97 -7.03 4.24 -7.38
CA TYR A 97 -6.59 4.30 -5.99
C TYR A 97 -5.07 4.05 -5.84
N PRO A 98 -4.47 2.96 -6.38
CA PRO A 98 -3.04 2.76 -6.27
C PRO A 98 -2.23 3.84 -7.00
N VAL A 99 -2.70 4.36 -8.13
CA VAL A 99 -2.03 5.46 -8.85
C VAL A 99 -2.02 6.73 -8.01
N ALA A 100 -3.18 7.16 -7.50
CA ALA A 100 -3.28 8.35 -6.66
C ALA A 100 -2.41 8.24 -5.40
N ALA A 101 -2.37 7.06 -4.78
CA ALA A 101 -1.50 6.79 -3.65
C ALA A 101 -0.02 6.87 -4.02
N ALA A 102 0.38 6.25 -5.13
CA ALA A 102 1.75 6.25 -5.59
C ALA A 102 2.23 7.65 -5.93
N GLU A 103 1.41 8.45 -6.61
CA GLU A 103 1.69 9.86 -6.92
C GLU A 103 1.83 10.70 -5.65
N ALA A 104 0.88 10.59 -4.72
CA ALA A 104 0.92 11.33 -3.45
C ALA A 104 2.16 10.96 -2.61
N PHE A 105 2.48 9.67 -2.51
CA PHE A 105 3.63 9.21 -1.72
C PHE A 105 4.96 9.53 -2.40
N ALA A 106 5.04 9.46 -3.73
CA ALA A 106 6.23 9.87 -4.47
C ALA A 106 6.49 11.38 -4.35
N GLY A 107 5.44 12.20 -4.44
CA GLY A 107 5.55 13.66 -4.34
C GLY A 107 5.86 14.17 -2.93
N HIS A 108 5.43 13.45 -1.89
CA HIS A 108 5.49 13.95 -0.51
C HIS A 108 6.35 13.14 0.46
N LEU A 109 6.23 11.80 0.44
CA LEU A 109 6.93 10.94 1.39
C LEU A 109 8.35 10.62 0.89
N ALA A 110 8.48 10.25 -0.38
CA ALA A 110 9.75 9.84 -0.96
C ALA A 110 10.76 11.00 -1.02
N THR A 111 10.30 12.24 -1.14
CA THR A 111 11.14 13.45 -1.17
C THR A 111 11.83 13.75 0.15
N ALA A 112 11.36 13.16 1.26
CA ALA A 112 11.94 13.31 2.58
C ALA A 112 13.02 12.26 2.92
N LEU A 113 13.25 11.30 2.02
CA LEU A 113 14.23 10.24 2.20
C LEU A 113 15.50 10.55 1.41
N GLU A 114 16.64 10.37 2.06
CA GLU A 114 17.95 10.57 1.46
C GLU A 114 18.69 9.22 1.34
N PRO A 115 19.57 9.05 0.34
CA PRO A 115 20.41 7.86 0.24
C PRO A 115 21.21 7.64 1.52
N HIS A 116 21.10 6.45 2.10
CA HIS A 116 21.94 6.07 3.23
C HIS A 116 23.39 5.83 2.76
N THR A 117 24.34 5.79 3.69
CA THR A 117 25.75 5.59 3.37
C THR A 117 25.96 4.26 2.64
N GLY A 118 26.65 4.29 1.49
CA GLY A 118 26.94 3.11 0.68
C GLY A 118 25.78 2.64 -0.22
N PHE A 119 24.70 3.42 -0.37
CA PHE A 119 23.70 3.16 -1.42
C PHE A 119 24.33 3.32 -2.82
N PRO A 120 24.05 2.45 -3.80
CA PRO A 120 23.11 1.32 -3.77
C PRO A 120 23.74 -0.03 -3.34
N GLU A 121 25.03 -0.07 -3.06
CA GLU A 121 25.82 -1.30 -2.90
C GLU A 121 25.57 -2.02 -1.57
N LYS A 122 25.28 -1.26 -0.50
CA LYS A 122 25.04 -1.79 0.85
C LYS A 122 23.59 -1.63 1.25
N SER A 123 23.10 -2.52 2.11
CA SER A 123 21.81 -2.33 2.78
C SER A 123 21.95 -1.36 3.94
N PRO A 124 20.89 -0.59 4.29
CA PRO A 124 20.93 0.35 5.41
C PRO A 124 21.21 -0.39 6.73
N ALA A 125 22.00 0.23 7.60
CA ALA A 125 22.27 -0.31 8.93
C ALA A 125 21.00 -0.29 9.80
N ALA A 126 21.00 -1.04 10.91
CA ALA A 126 19.90 -1.02 11.85
C ALA A 126 19.75 0.40 12.46
N GLY A 127 18.61 1.04 12.21
CA GLY A 127 18.33 2.41 12.68
C GLY A 127 18.47 3.50 11.60
N GLU A 128 19.10 3.19 10.47
CA GLU A 128 19.13 4.10 9.32
C GLU A 128 17.81 4.04 8.53
N LYS A 129 17.42 5.19 7.97
CA LYS A 129 16.28 5.26 7.05
C LYS A 129 16.60 4.51 5.76
N ARG A 130 15.63 3.77 5.28
CA ARG A 130 15.68 3.08 4.00
C ARG A 130 15.42 4.07 2.87
N PHE A 131 16.26 4.00 1.87
CA PHE A 131 16.11 4.73 0.62
C PHE A 131 16.33 3.77 -0.56
N PRO A 132 15.58 3.91 -1.67
CA PRO A 132 14.46 4.82 -1.88
C PRO A 132 13.19 4.37 -1.14
N PHE A 133 12.15 5.23 -1.14
CA PHE A 133 10.80 4.82 -0.73
C PHE A 133 10.33 3.63 -1.57
N ARG A 134 9.73 2.62 -0.93
CA ARG A 134 9.28 1.40 -1.62
C ARG A 134 7.77 1.30 -1.66
N PHE A 135 7.19 1.28 -2.85
CA PHE A 135 5.78 0.97 -3.06
C PHE A 135 5.62 -0.46 -3.57
N VAL A 136 5.09 -1.35 -2.74
CA VAL A 136 4.87 -2.76 -3.08
C VAL A 136 3.41 -2.93 -3.45
N PHE A 137 3.14 -3.03 -4.75
CA PHE A 137 1.79 -3.24 -5.30
C PHE A 137 1.48 -4.73 -5.44
N ILE A 138 0.36 -5.18 -4.86
CA ILE A 138 -0.11 -6.56 -4.98
C ILE A 138 -1.11 -6.63 -6.13
N SER A 139 -0.61 -7.04 -7.30
CA SER A 139 -1.42 -7.27 -8.50
C SER A 139 -2.01 -8.71 -8.54
N GLY A 140 -2.67 -9.06 -9.64
CA GLY A 140 -3.23 -10.39 -9.90
C GLY A 140 -2.37 -11.22 -10.86
N TRP A 141 -2.42 -12.54 -10.72
CA TRP A 141 -1.79 -13.42 -11.70
C TRP A 141 -2.40 -13.23 -13.09
N GLY A 142 -1.53 -13.13 -14.10
CA GLY A 142 -1.93 -12.96 -15.49
C GLY A 142 -2.46 -11.58 -15.84
N ALA A 143 -2.14 -10.54 -15.05
CA ALA A 143 -2.43 -9.14 -15.42
C ALA A 143 -2.00 -8.87 -16.88
N GLU A 144 -2.88 -8.22 -17.64
CA GLU A 144 -2.70 -7.96 -19.06
C GLU A 144 -2.66 -6.46 -19.30
N VAL A 145 -1.53 -6.00 -19.83
CA VAL A 145 -1.27 -4.59 -20.11
C VAL A 145 -1.98 -4.19 -21.40
N ASP A 146 -2.04 -5.08 -22.40
CA ASP A 146 -2.74 -4.82 -23.65
C ASP A 146 -4.27 -4.88 -23.46
N GLN A 147 -4.86 -3.68 -23.33
CA GLN A 147 -6.29 -3.50 -23.15
C GLN A 147 -7.12 -3.99 -24.35
N PHE A 148 -6.51 -4.16 -25.53
CA PHE A 148 -7.18 -4.64 -26.74
C PHE A 148 -7.06 -6.15 -26.93
N ARG A 149 -6.18 -6.83 -26.19
CA ARG A 149 -6.01 -8.28 -26.28
C ARG A 149 -7.31 -9.02 -25.92
N ARG A 150 -7.70 -9.98 -26.75
CA ARG A 150 -8.81 -10.89 -26.42
C ARG A 150 -8.32 -11.97 -25.47
N LEU A 151 -8.94 -12.03 -24.29
CA LEU A 151 -8.61 -13.00 -23.25
C LEU A 151 -9.77 -13.98 -23.08
N TRP A 152 -9.46 -15.26 -22.99
CA TRP A 152 -10.47 -16.33 -22.87
C TRP A 152 -10.96 -16.54 -21.44
N MET A 153 -10.23 -16.03 -20.45
CA MET A 153 -10.56 -16.16 -19.03
C MET A 153 -10.30 -14.84 -18.31
N TYR A 154 -11.26 -14.44 -17.48
CA TYR A 154 -11.18 -13.29 -16.57
C TYR A 154 -10.71 -11.99 -17.24
N ALA A 155 -11.21 -11.70 -18.45
CA ALA A 155 -10.72 -10.60 -19.26
C ALA A 155 -10.70 -9.26 -18.51
N ASP A 156 -11.82 -8.89 -17.90
CA ASP A 156 -11.93 -7.63 -17.16
C ASP A 156 -11.01 -7.61 -15.93
N SER A 157 -11.07 -8.64 -15.09
CA SER A 157 -10.23 -8.74 -13.89
C SER A 157 -8.73 -8.72 -14.19
N ARG A 158 -8.29 -9.21 -15.36
CA ARG A 158 -6.87 -9.23 -15.73
C ARG A 158 -6.42 -7.91 -16.36
N LYS A 159 -7.31 -7.19 -17.03
CA LYS A 159 -7.02 -5.87 -17.63
C LYS A 159 -7.10 -4.72 -16.64
N ILE A 160 -7.78 -4.93 -15.51
CA ILE A 160 -7.95 -3.96 -14.41
C ILE A 160 -6.99 -4.29 -13.25
N LYS A 161 -5.69 -4.42 -13.55
CA LYS A 161 -4.64 -4.81 -12.60
C LYS A 161 -3.28 -4.25 -12.98
#